data_AF-A0A952FQF3-F1
#
_entry.id   AF-A0A952FQF3-F1
#
_cell.length_a   1.000
_cell.length_b   1.000
_cell.length_c   1.000
_cell.angle_alpha   90.00
_cell.angle_beta   90.00
_cell.angle_gamma   90.00
#
_symmetry.space_group_name_H-M   'P 1'
#
loop_
_entity.id
_entity.type
_entity.pdbx_description
1 polymer ?
#
loop_
_entity_poly.entity_id
_entity_poly.type
_entity_poly.pdbx_seq_one_letter_code
_entity_poly.pdbx_strand_id
1 'polypeptide(L)'
;MKLALLAAAAALVAAPAFADCQSDAQVQTQKVRTATQTLQDQANAPLSDQCRTGMGLIAEAKRLNTIHRNCQAQLQLTPQDLQQADQRIQAADQEYAARCGG
;
A
#
# COMPACT_ATOMS: atom_id res chain seq x y z
N MET A 1 17.99 -44.17 33.98
CA MET A 1 17.22 -42.93 33.71
C MET A 1 18.09 -42.09 32.77
N LYS A 2 17.91 -42.14 31.44
CA LYS A 2 16.94 -41.38 30.62
C LYS A 2 17.02 -39.88 30.89
N LEU A 3 17.58 -39.12 29.95
CA LEU A 3 17.08 -37.82 29.47
C LEU A 3 17.92 -37.39 28.27
N ALA A 4 17.39 -37.68 27.08
CA ALA A 4 17.83 -37.11 25.83
C ALA A 4 17.46 -35.62 25.81
N LEU A 5 18.47 -34.75 25.72
CA LEU A 5 18.26 -33.32 25.51
C LEU A 5 18.22 -33.06 24.01
N LEU A 6 16.99 -33.05 23.49
CA LEU A 6 16.68 -32.48 22.18
C LEU A 6 16.90 -30.97 22.26
N ALA A 7 17.98 -30.49 21.65
CA ALA A 7 18.18 -29.07 21.40
C ALA A 7 17.20 -28.63 20.30
N ALA A 8 16.07 -28.04 20.72
CA ALA A 8 15.17 -27.34 19.81
C ALA A 8 15.89 -26.07 19.32
N ALA A 9 16.35 -26.10 18.07
CA ALA A 9 16.74 -24.90 17.35
C ALA A 9 15.49 -24.05 17.14
N ALA A 10 15.22 -23.16 18.09
CA ALA A 10 14.30 -22.05 17.88
C ALA A 10 14.92 -21.18 16.80
N ALA A 11 14.48 -21.38 15.56
CA ALA A 11 14.74 -20.46 14.48
C ALA A 11 14.20 -19.11 14.94
N LEU A 12 15.11 -18.20 15.30
CA LEU A 12 14.86 -16.78 15.40
C LEU A 12 14.52 -16.29 13.99
N VAL A 13 13.29 -16.57 13.53
CA VAL A 13 12.65 -15.73 12.54
C VAL A 13 12.48 -14.41 13.25
N ALA A 14 13.43 -13.51 13.02
CA ALA A 14 13.25 -12.10 13.26
C ALA A 14 12.02 -11.70 12.44
N ALA A 15 10.83 -11.83 13.03
CA ALA A 15 9.68 -11.09 12.58
C ALA A 15 10.13 -9.63 12.73
N PRO A 16 10.33 -8.86 11.64
CA PRO A 16 10.44 -7.42 11.79
C PRO A 16 9.22 -6.97 12.58
N ALA A 17 9.34 -5.87 13.32
CA ALA A 17 8.24 -5.30 14.09
C ALA A 17 7.08 -4.95 13.13
N PHE A 18 6.28 -5.95 12.78
CA PHE A 18 5.07 -5.81 12.02
C PHE A 18 4.10 -5.21 13.03
N ALA A 19 3.80 -3.92 12.86
CA ALA A 19 2.43 -3.52 13.10
C ALA A 19 1.54 -4.53 12.37
N ASP A 20 0.45 -4.96 13.01
CA ASP A 20 -0.41 -5.97 12.42
C ASP A 20 -0.82 -5.51 11.00
N CYS A 21 -0.85 -6.44 10.05
CA CYS A 21 -1.15 -6.12 8.65
C CYS A 21 -2.44 -5.30 8.47
N GLN A 22 -3.41 -5.46 9.39
CA GLN A 22 -4.61 -4.64 9.43
C GLN A 22 -4.30 -3.18 9.77
N SER A 23 -3.56 -2.89 10.83
CA SER A 23 -3.12 -1.54 11.19
C SER A 23 -2.36 -0.86 10.06
N ASP A 24 -1.39 -1.54 9.44
CA ASP A 24 -0.62 -0.98 8.34
C ASP A 24 -1.50 -0.68 7.12
N ALA A 25 -2.37 -1.62 6.74
CA ALA A 25 -3.31 -1.41 5.64
C ALA A 25 -4.31 -0.28 5.95
N GLN A 26 -4.77 -0.14 7.20
CA GLN A 26 -5.68 0.92 7.62
C GLN A 26 -5.02 2.29 7.59
N VAL A 27 -3.83 2.43 8.16
CA VAL A 27 -3.06 3.69 8.14
C VAL A 27 -2.82 4.11 6.69
N GLN A 28 -2.40 3.16 5.85
CA GLN A 28 -2.10 3.45 4.46
C GLN A 28 -3.38 3.76 3.65
N THR A 29 -4.50 3.10 3.93
CA THR A 29 -5.82 3.42 3.35
C THR A 29 -6.25 4.83 3.72
N GLN A 30 -6.03 5.26 4.97
CA GLN A 30 -6.37 6.61 5.41
C GLN A 30 -5.53 7.67 4.69
N LYS A 31 -4.26 7.40 4.39
CA LYS A 31 -3.41 8.29 3.57
C LYS A 31 -3.92 8.40 2.14
N VAL A 32 -4.26 7.29 1.49
CA VAL A 32 -4.87 7.29 0.15
C VAL A 32 -6.17 8.10 0.14
N ARG A 33 -7.04 7.89 1.14
CA ARG A 33 -8.28 8.66 1.29
C ARG A 33 -8.01 10.16 1.45
N THR A 34 -7.09 10.53 2.33
CA THR A 34 -6.74 11.93 2.60
C THR A 34 -6.16 12.62 1.37
N ALA A 35 -5.26 11.94 0.64
CA ALA A 35 -4.70 12.46 -0.61
C ALA A 35 -5.77 12.59 -1.70
N THR A 36 -6.73 11.65 -1.77
CA THR A 36 -7.88 11.74 -2.69
C THR A 36 -8.74 12.95 -2.39
N GLN A 37 -9.08 13.18 -1.12
CA GLN A 37 -9.85 14.34 -0.67
C GLN A 37 -9.11 15.63 -0.97
N THR A 38 -7.81 15.68 -0.66
CA THR A 38 -6.96 16.85 -0.94
C THR A 38 -6.94 17.18 -2.44
N LEU A 39 -6.85 16.17 -3.30
CA LEU A 39 -6.90 16.37 -4.75
C LEU A 39 -8.26 16.91 -5.21
N GLN A 40 -9.36 16.41 -4.63
CA GLN A 40 -10.72 16.89 -4.92
C GLN A 40 -10.91 18.35 -4.46
N ASP A 41 -10.43 18.69 -3.27
CA ASP A 41 -10.48 20.05 -2.72
C ASP A 41 -9.61 21.02 -3.56
N GLN A 42 -8.58 20.49 -4.22
CA GLN A 42 -7.70 21.22 -5.14
C GLN A 42 -8.21 21.28 -6.58
N ALA A 43 -9.47 20.92 -6.88
CA ALA A 43 -9.99 20.93 -8.25
C ALA A 43 -9.81 22.28 -8.98
N ASN A 44 -9.79 23.40 -8.24
CA ASN A 44 -9.57 24.75 -8.77
C ASN A 44 -8.15 25.29 -8.52
N ALA A 45 -7.26 24.51 -7.91
CA ALA A 45 -5.87 24.90 -7.67
C ALA A 45 -5.06 24.94 -8.99
N PRO A 46 -3.90 25.60 -9.03
CA PRO A 46 -2.99 25.51 -10.17
C PRO A 46 -2.69 24.05 -10.55
N LEU A 47 -2.56 23.76 -11.85
CA LEU A 47 -2.31 22.41 -12.35
C LEU A 47 -1.06 21.79 -11.72
N SER A 48 -0.02 22.58 -11.44
CA SER A 48 1.21 22.13 -10.77
C SER A 48 0.96 21.59 -9.36
N ASP A 49 0.02 22.17 -8.61
CA ASP A 49 -0.35 21.71 -7.27
C ASP A 49 -1.22 20.46 -7.35
N GLN A 50 -2.17 20.42 -8.30
CA GLN A 50 -2.97 19.22 -8.58
C GLN A 50 -2.07 18.04 -8.96
N CYS A 51 -1.08 18.27 -9.82
CA CYS A 51 -0.10 17.26 -10.23
C CYS A 51 0.77 16.80 -9.04
N ARG A 52 1.26 17.72 -8.20
CA ARG A 52 2.03 17.34 -7.00
C ARG A 52 1.22 16.43 -6.07
N THR A 53 -0.04 16.79 -5.82
CA THR A 53 -0.94 15.98 -4.99
C THR A 53 -1.30 14.65 -5.67
N GLY A 54 -1.56 14.65 -6.98
CA GLY A 54 -1.83 13.45 -7.77
C GLY A 54 -0.67 12.44 -7.75
N MET A 55 0.57 12.91 -7.89
CA MET A 55 1.77 12.09 -7.74
C MET A 55 1.85 11.45 -6.35
N GLY A 56 1.57 12.24 -5.30
CA GLY A 56 1.51 11.75 -3.93
C GLY A 56 0.44 10.67 -3.75
N LEU A 57 -0.76 10.89 -4.26
CA LEU A 57 -1.86 9.92 -4.22
C LEU A 57 -1.49 8.58 -4.87
N ILE A 58 -0.87 8.62 -6.06
CA ILE A 58 -0.43 7.41 -6.76
C ILE A 58 0.64 6.67 -5.96
N ALA A 59 1.60 7.40 -5.36
CA ALA A 59 2.62 6.81 -4.50
C ALA A 59 2.01 6.12 -3.26
N GLU A 60 1.04 6.75 -2.61
CA GLU A 60 0.35 6.12 -1.46
C GLU A 60 -0.49 4.90 -1.89
N ALA A 61 -1.12 4.93 -3.06
CA ALA A 61 -1.85 3.80 -3.61
C ALA A 61 -0.92 2.61 -3.92
N LYS A 62 0.26 2.88 -4.50
CA LYS A 62 1.30 1.86 -4.73
C LYS A 62 1.75 1.21 -3.42
N ARG A 63 2.01 2.01 -2.39
CA ARG A 63 2.36 1.49 -1.05
C ARG A 63 1.26 0.64 -0.44
N LEU A 64 -0.01 1.06 -0.55
CA LEU A 64 -1.15 0.26 -0.09
C LEU A 64 -1.19 -1.09 -0.79
N ASN A 65 -0.99 -1.09 -2.11
CA ASN A 65 -0.98 -2.32 -2.89
C ASN A 65 0.21 -3.23 -2.55
N THR A 66 1.38 -2.68 -2.23
CA THR A 66 2.50 -3.46 -1.67
C THR A 66 2.15 -4.11 -0.34
N ILE A 67 1.49 -3.38 0.57
CA ILE A 67 0.98 -3.96 1.83
C ILE A 67 -0.01 -5.08 1.55
N HIS A 68 -0.98 -4.86 0.67
CA HIS A 68 -1.96 -5.88 0.28
C HIS A 68 -1.31 -7.15 -0.27
N ARG A 69 -0.27 -7.03 -1.09
CA ARG A 69 0.49 -8.18 -1.61
C ARG A 69 1.25 -8.92 -0.52
N ASN A 70 1.95 -8.20 0.34
CA ASN A 70 2.76 -8.79 1.41
C ASN A 70 1.88 -9.42 2.51
N CYS A 71 0.70 -8.85 2.74
CA CYS A 71 -0.24 -9.24 3.78
C CYS A 71 -1.46 -10.00 3.24
N GLN A 72 -1.42 -10.49 2.01
CA GLN A 72 -2.59 -11.05 1.30
C GLN A 72 -3.35 -12.08 2.16
N ALA A 73 -2.64 -13.01 2.78
CA ALA A 73 -3.24 -14.06 3.61
C ALA A 73 -3.90 -13.51 4.89
N GLN A 74 -3.25 -12.55 5.56
CA GLN A 74 -3.77 -11.96 6.80
C GLN A 74 -4.97 -11.04 6.56
N LEU A 75 -4.96 -10.34 5.43
CA LEU A 75 -6.04 -9.46 4.99
C LEU A 75 -7.15 -10.20 4.23
N GLN A 76 -7.01 -11.52 4.05
CA GLN A 76 -7.96 -12.37 3.32
C GLN A 76 -8.25 -11.88 1.89
N LEU A 77 -7.24 -11.31 1.23
CA LEU A 77 -7.36 -10.75 -0.12
C LEU A 77 -7.23 -11.84 -1.18
N THR A 78 -8.05 -11.74 -2.22
CA THR A 78 -7.97 -12.62 -3.38
C THR A 78 -6.93 -12.10 -4.37
N PRO A 79 -6.40 -12.97 -5.26
CA PRO A 79 -5.58 -12.50 -6.38
C PRO A 79 -6.30 -11.49 -7.28
N GLN A 80 -7.63 -11.59 -7.38
CA GLN A 80 -8.46 -10.66 -8.17
C GLN A 80 -8.46 -9.25 -7.56
N ASP A 81 -8.53 -9.14 -6.23
CA ASP A 81 -8.46 -7.84 -5.54
C ASP A 81 -7.13 -7.12 -5.81
N LEU A 82 -6.02 -7.87 -5.77
CA LEU A 82 -4.69 -7.35 -6.06
C LEU A 82 -4.54 -6.93 -7.53
N GLN A 83 -5.08 -7.74 -8.45
CA GLN A 83 -5.05 -7.42 -9.88
C GLN A 83 -5.89 -6.19 -10.20
N GLN A 84 -7.06 -6.04 -9.58
CA GLN A 84 -7.90 -4.86 -9.74
C GLN A 84 -7.21 -3.59 -9.17
N ALA A 85 -6.55 -3.70 -8.02
CA ALA A 85 -5.79 -2.60 -7.43
C ALA A 85 -4.64 -2.16 -8.37
N ASP A 86 -3.88 -3.12 -8.92
CA ASP A 86 -2.84 -2.86 -9.92
C ASP A 86 -3.37 -2.10 -11.13
N GLN A 87 -4.47 -2.58 -11.73
CA GLN A 87 -5.05 -1.96 -12.92
C GLN A 87 -5.47 -0.52 -12.67
N ARG A 88 -6.06 -0.24 -11.51
CA ARG A 88 -6.47 1.12 -11.13
C ARG A 88 -5.26 2.04 -10.93
N ILE A 89 -4.18 1.53 -10.33
CA ILE A 89 -2.93 2.29 -10.17
C ILE A 89 -2.30 2.58 -11.53
N GLN A 90 -2.25 1.59 -12.43
CA GLN A 90 -1.71 1.78 -13.79
C GLN A 90 -2.52 2.80 -14.60
N ALA A 91 -3.85 2.75 -14.51
CA ALA A 91 -4.71 3.74 -15.15
C ALA A 91 -4.45 5.15 -14.59
N ALA A 92 -4.31 5.28 -13.27
CA ALA A 92 -3.99 6.56 -12.64
C ALA A 92 -2.60 7.07 -13.03
N ASP A 93 -1.59 6.20 -13.13
CA ASP A 93 -0.25 6.55 -13.63
C ASP A 93 -0.31 7.09 -15.06
N GLN A 94 -1.07 6.43 -15.94
CA GLN A 94 -1.24 6.85 -17.34
C GLN A 94 -1.96 8.19 -17.45
N GLU A 95 -3.05 8.38 -16.69
CA GLU A 95 -3.77 9.65 -16.65
C GLU A 95 -2.89 10.77 -16.10
N TYR A 96 -2.14 10.50 -15.03
CA TYR A 96 -1.19 11.45 -14.46
C TYR A 96 -0.12 11.83 -15.48
N ALA A 97 0.51 10.87 -16.16
CA ALA A 97 1.52 11.15 -17.18
C ALA A 97 0.96 12.01 -18.33
N ALA A 98 -0.27 11.73 -18.78
CA ALA A 98 -0.92 12.51 -19.83
C ALA A 98 -1.24 13.96 -19.42
N ARG A 99 -1.55 14.19 -18.13
CA ARG A 99 -1.93 15.52 -17.61
C ARG A 99 -0.75 16.33 -17.07
N CYS A 100 0.29 15.66 -16.56
CA CYS A 100 1.33 16.26 -15.72
C CYS A 100 2.76 15.94 -16.18
N GLY A 101 2.95 15.16 -17.25
CA GLY A 101 4.26 14.71 -17.73
C GLY A 101 5.00 15.68 -18.68
N GLY A 102 4.59 16.95 -18.70
CA GLY A 102 5.20 18.02 -19.52
C GLY A 102 6.36 18.72 -18.83
#